data_AF-W7YTN1-F1
#
_entry.id   AF-W7YTN1-F1
#
_cell.length_a   1.000
_cell.length_b   1.000
_cell.length_c   1.000
_cell.angle_alpha   90.00
_cell.angle_beta   90.00
_cell.angle_gamma   90.00
#
_symmetry.space_group_name_H-M   'P 1'
#
loop_
_entity.id
_entity.type
_entity.pdbx_description
1 polymer ?
#
loop_
_entity_poly.entity_id
_entity_poly.type
_entity_poly.pdbx_seq_one_letter_code
_entity_poly.pdbx_strand_id
1 'polypeptide(L)'
;MTTKSKYAHFYALLHKMGLSAEDRRDFLMDYTNGLYASLSEMHDRTPNFYYQMLRDMQSAIDNQKKDVADMWRKRVIAAIIGFHKQIGRSTDIDYIKATACRATSYTAFNSIPVSRLQNIYSMYVNKQNDFKRMSKEMRNELANSTFLN
;
A
#
# COMPACT_ATOMS: atom_id res chain seq x y z
N MET A 1 -39.18 1.68 -5.41
CA MET A 1 -38.42 0.87 -4.44
C MET A 1 -37.45 -0.01 -5.22
N THR A 2 -36.16 0.32 -5.26
CA THR A 2 -35.14 -0.51 -5.91
C THR A 2 -34.87 -1.74 -5.04
N THR A 3 -35.32 -2.90 -5.47
CA THR A 3 -35.00 -4.18 -4.84
C THR A 3 -33.48 -4.39 -4.87
N LYS A 4 -32.86 -4.56 -3.69
CA LYS A 4 -31.45 -4.95 -3.62
C LYS A 4 -31.27 -6.25 -4.41
N SER A 5 -30.37 -6.24 -5.39
CA SER A 5 -30.02 -7.44 -6.17
C SER A 5 -29.63 -8.59 -5.24
N LYS A 6 -30.17 -9.80 -5.50
CA LYS A 6 -29.84 -11.05 -4.76
C LYS A 6 -28.33 -11.26 -4.62
N TYR A 7 -27.56 -10.82 -5.61
CA TYR A 7 -26.11 -10.97 -5.68
C TYR A 7 -25.34 -9.65 -5.45
N ALA A 8 -25.93 -8.69 -4.74
CA ALA A 8 -25.30 -7.39 -4.47
C ALA A 8 -23.91 -7.50 -3.83
N HIS A 9 -23.69 -8.48 -2.95
CA HIS A 9 -22.39 -8.68 -2.30
C HIS A 9 -21.31 -9.10 -3.31
N PHE A 10 -21.64 -10.02 -4.23
CA PHE A 10 -20.74 -10.43 -5.31
C PHE A 10 -20.29 -9.22 -6.14
N TYR A 11 -21.22 -8.40 -6.63
CA TYR A 11 -20.87 -7.24 -7.45
C TYR A 11 -20.06 -6.19 -6.67
N ALA A 12 -20.31 -6.03 -5.37
CA ALA A 12 -19.50 -5.15 -4.54
C ALA A 12 -18.05 -5.65 -4.39
N LEU A 13 -17.83 -6.97 -4.31
CA LEU A 13 -16.48 -7.55 -4.30
C LEU A 13 -15.82 -7.46 -5.68
N LEU A 14 -16.55 -7.74 -6.76
CA LEU A 14 -16.06 -7.66 -8.13
C LEU A 14 -15.53 -6.25 -8.44
N HIS A 15 -16.30 -5.22 -8.08
CA HIS A 15 -15.87 -3.82 -8.20
C HIS A 15 -14.64 -3.50 -7.35
N LYS A 16 -14.54 -4.02 -6.11
CA LYS A 16 -13.35 -3.83 -5.25
C LYS A 16 -12.09 -4.49 -5.84
N MET A 17 -12.24 -5.49 -6.69
CA MET A 17 -11.14 -6.13 -7.42
C MET A 17 -10.78 -5.37 -8.72
N GLY A 18 -11.48 -4.28 -9.03
CA GLY A 18 -11.26 -3.48 -10.24
C GLY A 18 -11.97 -4.02 -11.48
N LEU A 19 -12.92 -4.93 -11.31
CA LEU A 19 -13.70 -5.54 -12.39
C LEU A 19 -15.11 -4.94 -12.46
N SER A 20 -15.65 -4.83 -13.67
CA SER A 20 -16.98 -4.31 -13.95
C SER A 20 -18.05 -5.42 -13.87
N ALA A 21 -19.33 -5.05 -13.97
CA ALA A 21 -20.42 -6.03 -14.03
C ALA A 21 -20.41 -6.87 -15.32
N GLU A 22 -19.77 -6.37 -16.39
CA GLU A 22 -19.64 -7.03 -17.68
C GLU A 22 -18.64 -8.20 -17.59
N ASP A 23 -17.57 -8.01 -16.80
CA ASP A 23 -16.53 -9.02 -16.55
C ASP A 23 -17.01 -10.21 -15.71
N ARG A 24 -18.23 -10.15 -15.17
CA ARG A 24 -18.80 -11.21 -14.30
C ARG A 24 -18.72 -12.59 -14.95
N ARG A 25 -19.08 -12.68 -16.24
CA ARG A 25 -19.16 -13.98 -16.92
C ARG A 25 -17.78 -14.62 -16.99
N ASP A 26 -16.80 -13.86 -17.45
CA ASP A 26 -15.43 -14.34 -17.62
C ASP A 26 -14.82 -14.67 -16.26
N PHE A 27 -15.02 -13.81 -15.25
CA PHE A 27 -14.62 -14.10 -13.88
C PHE A 27 -15.19 -15.42 -13.35
N LEU A 28 -16.48 -15.70 -13.59
CA LEU A 28 -17.10 -16.96 -13.15
C LEU A 28 -16.55 -18.15 -13.91
N MET A 29 -16.39 -18.04 -15.23
CA MET A 29 -15.81 -19.10 -16.03
C MET A 29 -14.38 -19.40 -15.57
N ASP A 30 -13.57 -18.39 -15.30
CA ASP A 30 -12.19 -18.57 -14.82
C ASP A 30 -12.17 -19.19 -13.42
N TYR A 31 -12.90 -18.61 -12.46
CA TYR A 31 -12.92 -19.09 -11.07
C TYR A 31 -13.42 -20.53 -10.97
N THR A 32 -14.42 -20.88 -11.78
CA THR A 32 -15.06 -22.19 -11.75
C THR A 32 -14.44 -23.19 -12.72
N ASN A 33 -13.35 -22.84 -13.42
CA ASN A 33 -12.75 -23.63 -14.50
C ASN A 33 -13.76 -24.07 -15.58
N GLY A 34 -14.64 -23.15 -15.95
CA GLY A 34 -15.63 -23.28 -17.02
C GLY A 34 -16.94 -23.95 -16.61
N LEU A 35 -17.12 -24.30 -15.34
CA LEU A 35 -18.30 -25.02 -14.87
C LEU A 35 -19.57 -24.17 -14.84
N TYR A 36 -19.46 -22.87 -14.53
CA TYR A 36 -20.62 -21.99 -14.40
C TYR A 36 -20.39 -20.62 -15.06
N ALA A 37 -21.32 -20.23 -15.93
CA ALA A 37 -21.34 -18.91 -16.58
C ALA A 37 -22.32 -17.92 -15.92
N SER A 38 -23.12 -18.37 -14.95
CA SER A 38 -24.12 -17.54 -14.28
C SER A 38 -24.16 -17.74 -12.77
N LEU A 39 -24.39 -16.63 -12.05
CA LEU A 39 -24.49 -16.65 -10.58
C LEU A 39 -25.68 -17.47 -10.10
N SER A 40 -26.80 -17.43 -10.82
CA SER A 40 -27.98 -18.21 -10.41
C SER A 40 -27.74 -19.69 -10.58
N GLU A 41 -27.21 -20.13 -11.72
CA GLU A 41 -26.93 -21.55 -11.92
C GLU A 41 -25.97 -22.10 -10.87
N MET A 42 -24.88 -21.37 -10.58
CA MET A 42 -23.92 -21.77 -9.55
C MET A 42 -24.55 -21.79 -8.16
N HIS A 43 -25.29 -20.74 -7.79
CA HIS A 43 -25.93 -20.64 -6.49
C HIS A 43 -27.00 -21.71 -6.29
N ASP A 44 -27.79 -22.01 -7.32
CA ASP A 44 -28.92 -22.94 -7.21
C ASP A 44 -28.44 -24.40 -7.24
N ARG A 45 -27.37 -24.73 -8.00
CA ARG A 45 -26.79 -26.08 -8.04
C ARG A 45 -25.79 -26.35 -6.93
N THR A 46 -24.99 -25.34 -6.57
CA THR A 46 -23.85 -25.46 -5.63
C THR A 46 -23.73 -24.25 -4.70
N PRO A 47 -24.66 -24.05 -3.74
CA PRO A 47 -24.64 -22.89 -2.86
C PRO A 47 -23.33 -22.71 -2.07
N ASN A 48 -22.75 -23.81 -1.58
CA ASN A 48 -21.49 -23.78 -0.83
C ASN A 48 -20.33 -23.24 -1.68
N PHE A 49 -20.30 -23.60 -2.97
CA PHE A 49 -19.26 -23.13 -3.88
C PHE A 49 -19.39 -21.63 -4.15
N TYR A 50 -20.62 -21.12 -4.27
CA TYR A 50 -20.87 -19.68 -4.34
C TYR A 50 -20.34 -18.93 -3.10
N TYR A 51 -20.61 -19.42 -1.88
CA TYR A 51 -20.12 -18.77 -0.66
C TYR A 51 -18.60 -18.88 -0.50
N GLN A 52 -17.99 -19.98 -0.96
CA GLN A 52 -16.54 -20.13 -0.98
C GLN A 52 -15.90 -19.09 -1.92
N MET A 53 -16.46 -18.88 -3.10
CA MET A 53 -16.02 -17.84 -4.03
C MET A 53 -16.04 -16.45 -3.38
N LEU A 54 -17.13 -16.08 -2.71
CA LEU A 54 -17.21 -14.79 -2.02
C LEU A 54 -16.12 -14.63 -0.94
N ARG A 55 -15.82 -15.71 -0.21
CA ARG A 55 -14.76 -15.73 0.80
C ARG A 55 -13.39 -15.55 0.16
N ASP A 56 -13.12 -16.25 -0.93
CA ASP A 56 -11.85 -16.18 -1.65
C ASP A 56 -11.63 -14.78 -2.26
N MET A 57 -12.67 -14.20 -2.86
CA MET A 57 -12.66 -12.82 -3.36
C MET A 57 -12.31 -11.82 -2.25
N GLN A 58 -12.96 -11.92 -1.09
CA GLN A 58 -12.69 -11.04 0.04
C GLN A 58 -11.26 -11.24 0.57
N SER A 59 -10.79 -12.49 0.65
CA SER A 59 -9.41 -12.79 1.06
C SER A 59 -8.39 -12.22 0.08
N ALA A 60 -8.64 -12.28 -1.23
CA ALA A 60 -7.76 -11.71 -2.24
C ALA A 60 -7.64 -10.19 -2.08
N ILE A 61 -8.76 -9.49 -1.86
CA ILE A 61 -8.78 -8.05 -1.60
C ILE A 61 -7.97 -7.70 -0.34
N ASP A 62 -8.16 -8.46 0.74
CA ASP A 62 -7.47 -8.18 2.01
C ASP A 62 -5.97 -8.48 1.93
N ASN A 63 -5.57 -9.51 1.19
CA ASN A 63 -4.17 -9.80 0.91
C ASN A 63 -3.53 -8.67 0.08
N GLN A 64 -4.19 -8.19 -0.97
CA GLN A 64 -3.70 -7.06 -1.76
C GLN A 64 -3.49 -5.81 -0.89
N LYS A 65 -4.42 -5.50 0.02
CA LYS A 65 -4.26 -4.38 0.96
C LYS A 65 -3.06 -4.56 1.89
N LYS A 66 -2.83 -5.78 2.38
CA LYS A 66 -1.67 -6.09 3.23
C LYS A 66 -0.37 -5.92 2.46
N ASP A 67 -0.30 -6.36 1.22
CA ASP A 67 0.88 -6.25 0.35
C ASP A 67 1.22 -4.78 0.07
N VAL A 68 0.22 -3.96 -0.25
CA VAL A 68 0.40 -2.51 -0.42
C VAL A 68 0.94 -1.87 0.86
N ALA A 69 0.39 -2.24 2.02
CA ALA A 69 0.86 -1.73 3.30
C ALA A 69 2.30 -2.15 3.61
N ASP A 70 2.67 -3.41 3.37
CA ASP A 70 4.03 -3.91 3.57
C ASP A 70 5.05 -3.21 2.66
N MET A 71 4.70 -3.02 1.38
CA MET A 71 5.51 -2.23 0.45
C MET A 71 5.80 -0.82 1.00
N TRP A 72 4.78 -0.11 1.48
CA TRP A 72 4.96 1.23 2.03
C TRP A 72 5.76 1.25 3.33
N ARG A 73 5.60 0.24 4.19
CA ARG A 73 6.42 0.07 5.39
C ARG A 73 7.91 -0.05 5.05
N LYS A 74 8.26 -0.90 4.08
CA LYS A 74 9.63 -1.06 3.57
C LYS A 74 10.19 0.24 3.00
N ARG A 75 9.37 0.98 2.23
CA ARG A 75 9.76 2.30 1.69
C ARG A 75 10.05 3.33 2.79
N VAL A 76 9.21 3.41 3.82
CA VAL A 76 9.43 4.30 4.97
C VAL A 76 10.73 3.96 5.67
N ILE A 77 10.97 2.67 5.96
CA ILE A 77 12.22 2.21 6.58
C ILE A 77 13.42 2.66 5.76
N ALA A 78 13.40 2.41 4.45
CA ALA A 78 14.50 2.81 3.56
C ALA A 78 14.72 4.34 3.52
N ALA A 79 13.65 5.14 3.49
CA ALA A 79 13.75 6.59 3.48
C ALA A 79 14.33 7.15 4.79
N ILE A 80 13.94 6.61 5.94
CA ILE A 80 14.47 7.03 7.24
C ILE A 80 15.95 6.64 7.35
N ILE A 81 16.30 5.39 7.00
CA ILE A 81 17.69 4.92 6.98
C ILE A 81 18.55 5.80 6.05
N GLY A 82 18.05 6.12 4.86
CA GLY A 82 18.75 6.95 3.87
C GLY A 82 19.10 8.33 4.41
N PHE A 83 18.18 8.97 5.13
CA PHE A 83 18.45 10.25 5.79
C PHE A 83 19.48 10.11 6.92
N HIS A 84 19.34 9.09 7.77
CA HIS A 84 20.30 8.86 8.86
C HIS A 84 21.73 8.62 8.35
N LYS A 85 21.88 7.90 7.24
CA LYS A 85 23.18 7.70 6.58
C LYS A 85 23.79 9.03 6.10
N GLN A 86 22.99 9.94 5.54
CA GLN A 86 23.48 11.23 5.06
C GLN A 86 24.03 12.11 6.18
N ILE A 87 23.42 12.06 7.37
CA ILE A 87 23.92 12.77 8.55
C ILE A 87 24.98 11.99 9.34
N GLY A 88 25.53 10.90 8.77
CA GLY A 88 26.61 10.12 9.38
C GLY A 88 26.20 9.27 10.59
N ARG A 89 24.90 8.95 10.76
CA ARG A 89 24.40 8.19 11.91
C ARG A 89 24.02 6.75 11.51
N SER A 90 24.61 5.76 12.18
CA SER A 90 24.11 4.38 12.12
C SER A 90 22.87 4.22 13.00
N THR A 91 21.94 3.38 12.55
CA THR A 91 20.66 3.12 13.25
C THR A 91 20.28 1.65 13.08
N ASP A 92 19.69 1.09 14.13
CA ASP A 92 19.06 -0.23 14.07
C ASP A 92 17.59 -0.12 13.59
N ILE A 93 16.98 -1.26 13.25
CA ILE A 93 15.63 -1.30 12.70
C ILE A 93 14.55 -0.86 13.69
N ASP A 94 14.76 -1.06 14.99
CA ASP A 94 13.78 -0.75 16.02
C ASP A 94 13.74 0.75 16.30
N TYR A 95 14.89 1.41 16.28
CA TYR A 95 15.02 2.85 16.29
C TYR A 95 14.32 3.49 15.08
N ILE A 96 14.47 2.90 13.89
CA ILE A 96 13.80 3.37 12.68
C ILE A 96 12.28 3.28 12.81
N LYS A 97 11.77 2.13 13.27
CA LYS A 97 10.33 1.93 13.53
C LYS A 97 9.83 2.90 14.60
N ALA A 98 10.55 3.06 15.70
CA ALA A 98 10.21 4.00 16.77
C ALA A 98 10.19 5.46 16.27
N THR A 99 11.06 5.81 15.33
CA THR A 99 11.08 7.13 14.71
C THR A 99 9.84 7.37 13.84
N ALA A 100 9.42 6.39 13.03
CA ALA A 100 8.17 6.46 12.29
C ALA A 100 6.94 6.54 13.21
N CYS A 101 6.93 5.77 14.30
CA CYS A 101 5.89 5.82 15.33
C CYS A 101 5.79 7.21 15.97
N ARG A 102 6.92 7.80 16.39
CA ARG A 102 6.97 9.17 16.95
C ARG A 102 6.50 10.23 15.95
N ALA A 103 6.84 10.08 14.67
CA ALA A 103 6.40 11.00 13.62
C ALA A 103 4.89 10.93 13.32
N THR A 104 4.20 9.86 13.76
CA THR A 104 2.79 9.63 13.45
C THR A 104 1.87 9.49 14.66
N SER A 105 2.42 9.45 15.87
CA SER A 105 1.71 9.19 17.13
C SER A 105 1.07 7.79 17.23
N TYR A 106 1.58 6.81 16.47
CA TYR A 106 1.16 5.41 16.59
C TYR A 106 2.11 4.65 17.52
N THR A 107 1.58 3.73 18.33
CA THR A 107 2.38 2.92 19.26
C THR A 107 3.09 1.76 18.56
N ALA A 108 2.53 1.24 17.47
CA ALA A 108 3.09 0.13 16.70
C ALA A 108 3.24 0.51 15.23
N PHE A 109 4.42 0.24 14.67
CA PHE A 109 4.75 0.57 13.27
C PHE A 109 3.81 -0.13 12.27
N ASN A 110 3.43 -1.38 12.57
CA ASN A 110 2.53 -2.14 11.71
C ASN A 110 1.09 -1.60 11.71
N SER A 111 0.72 -0.80 12.70
CA SER A 111 -0.61 -0.18 12.81
C SER A 111 -0.73 1.15 12.06
N ILE A 112 0.38 1.69 11.52
CA ILE A 112 0.36 2.95 10.77
C ILE A 112 -0.38 2.75 9.43
N PRO A 113 -1.43 3.54 9.13
CA PRO A 113 -2.13 3.48 7.85
C PRO A 113 -1.25 3.87 6.66
N VAL A 114 -1.56 3.33 5.48
CA VAL A 114 -0.82 3.60 4.23
C VAL A 114 -0.67 5.10 3.94
N SER A 115 -1.74 5.88 4.12
CA SER A 115 -1.71 7.34 3.92
C SER A 115 -0.70 8.04 4.83
N ARG A 116 -0.57 7.59 6.09
CA ARG A 116 0.43 8.13 7.02
C ARG A 116 1.84 7.67 6.68
N LEU A 117 2.01 6.43 6.23
CA LEU A 117 3.30 5.94 5.72
C LEU A 117 3.78 6.77 4.52
N GLN A 118 2.91 7.09 3.58
CA GLN A 118 3.21 7.95 2.43
C GLN A 118 3.69 9.35 2.87
N ASN A 119 3.03 9.95 3.86
CA ASN A 119 3.44 11.25 4.40
C ASN A 119 4.84 11.20 5.03
N ILE A 120 5.13 10.18 5.85
CA ILE A 120 6.47 9.99 6.43
C ILE A 120 7.51 9.82 5.33
N TYR A 121 7.23 8.99 4.34
CA TYR A 121 8.12 8.75 3.21
C TYR A 121 8.47 10.07 2.51
N SER A 122 7.46 10.86 2.10
CA SER A 122 7.68 12.15 1.43
C SER A 122 8.46 13.13 2.29
N MET A 123 8.15 13.20 3.59
CA MET A 123 8.90 14.04 4.54
C MET A 123 10.38 13.68 4.58
N TYR A 124 10.73 12.39 4.67
CA TYR A 124 12.12 11.95 4.73
C TYR A 124 12.85 12.08 3.40
N VAL A 125 12.17 11.89 2.26
CA VAL A 125 12.73 12.16 0.94
C VAL A 125 13.06 13.66 0.80
N ASN A 126 12.17 14.54 1.24
CA ASN A 126 12.42 15.98 1.22
C ASN A 126 13.62 16.35 2.11
N LYS A 127 13.68 15.83 3.34
CA LYS A 127 14.84 16.02 4.23
C LYS A 127 16.17 15.61 3.58
N GLN A 128 16.18 14.49 2.84
CA GLN A 128 17.38 14.05 2.14
C GLN A 128 17.77 15.01 1.01
N ASN A 129 16.80 15.50 0.25
CA ASN A 129 17.05 16.45 -0.83
C ASN A 129 17.54 17.79 -0.32
N ASP A 130 16.92 18.30 0.75
CA ASP A 130 17.31 19.56 1.41
C ASP A 130 18.75 19.45 1.95
N PHE A 131 19.08 18.35 2.62
CA PHE A 131 20.44 18.12 3.11
C PHE A 131 21.48 18.13 1.98
N LYS A 132 21.19 17.49 0.84
CA LYS A 132 22.08 17.51 -0.34
C LYS A 132 22.23 18.91 -0.94
N ARG A 133 21.14 19.69 -1.01
CA ARG A 133 21.17 21.07 -1.54
C ARG A 133 22.02 21.97 -0.65
N MET A 134 21.77 21.96 0.65
CA MET A 134 22.57 22.70 1.64
C MET A 134 24.05 22.31 1.57
N SER A 135 24.36 21.01 1.49
CA SER A 135 25.75 20.53 1.36
C SER A 135 26.44 20.97 0.07
N LYS A 136 25.68 21.23 -1.00
CA LYS A 136 26.20 21.76 -2.25
C LYS A 136 26.43 23.27 -2.16
N GLU A 137 25.47 24.00 -1.61
CA GLU A 137 25.56 25.45 -1.39
C GLU A 137 26.76 25.79 -0.49
N MET A 138 26.92 25.09 0.63
CA MET A 138 28.06 25.29 1.54
C MET A 138 29.41 25.05 0.84
N ARG A 139 29.51 24.05 -0.05
CA ARG A 139 30.73 23.81 -0.84
C ARG A 139 31.00 24.91 -1.85
N ASN A 140 29.96 25.45 -2.47
CA ASN A 140 30.10 26.56 -3.43
C ASN A 140 30.55 27.84 -2.70
N GLU A 141 30.00 28.14 -1.54
CA GLU A 141 30.40 29.30 -0.73
C GLU A 141 31.87 29.19 -0.31
N LEU A 142 32.31 28.02 0.16
CA LEU A 142 33.70 27.79 0.54
C LEU A 142 34.68 27.90 -0.64
N ALA A 143 34.29 27.42 -1.82
CA ALA A 143 35.07 27.60 -3.04
C ALA A 143 35.21 29.09 -3.38
N ASN A 144 34.10 29.84 -3.38
CA ASN A 144 34.10 31.27 -3.69
C ASN A 144 34.96 32.09 -2.71
N SER A 145 34.94 31.77 -1.41
CA SER A 145 35.80 32.45 -0.42
C SER A 145 37.29 32.13 -0.60
N THR A 146 37.61 30.97 -1.17
CA THR A 146 39.00 30.56 -1.45
C THR A 146 39.56 31.29 -2.67
N PHE A 147 38.71 31.64 -3.65
CA PHE A 147 39.13 32.39 -4.84
C PHE A 147 39.21 33.92 -4.63
N LEU A 148 38.72 34.43 -3.50
CA LEU A 148 38.74 35.86 -3.15
C LEU A 148 39.89 36.26 -2.22
N ASN A 149 40.71 35.29 -1.77
CA ASN A 149 41.95 35.51 -1.00
C ASN A 149 43.17 35.10 -1.84
#